data_AF-A0A8E1UQA5-F1
#
_entry.id   AF-A0A8E1UQA5-F1
#
_cell.length_a   1.000
_cell.length_b   1.000
_cell.length_c   1.000
_cell.angle_alpha   90.00
_cell.angle_beta   90.00
_cell.angle_gamma   90.00
#
_symmetry.space_group_name_H-M   'P 1'
#
loop_
_entity.id
_entity.type
_entity.pdbx_description
1 polymer ?
#
loop_
_entity_poly.entity_id
_entity_poly.type
_entity_poly.pdbx_seq_one_letter_code
_entity_poly.pdbx_strand_id
1 'polypeptide(L)'
;MLKKKSKKQQMEFSRSPKLSGKVNVCLGLPLTALWLLRCWKIDCWYNGTTILSYIVLLLMVGTGIYRWAFRKGAISDTVTLGGFSNRMYLRYRQLYMPVGIAAGFLLIFVFTALLTFIDDGIDGLTIQRLSEELATFGWMFILVLYKVLKSYVDFYEYYRSPEASRKKVD
;
A
#
# COMPACT_ATOMS: atom_id res chain seq x y z
N MET A 1 7.05 27.11 -24.41
CA MET A 1 7.06 25.64 -24.60
C MET A 1 6.11 24.99 -23.58
N LEU A 2 4.88 24.67 -23.97
CA LEU A 2 3.95 23.91 -23.13
C LEU A 2 4.47 22.48 -22.98
N LYS A 3 4.99 22.12 -21.80
CA LYS A 3 5.37 20.75 -21.46
C LYS A 3 4.14 19.85 -21.66
N LYS A 4 4.15 19.05 -22.72
CA LYS A 4 3.10 18.07 -23.07
C LYS A 4 2.74 17.31 -21.79
N LYS A 5 1.52 17.49 -21.26
CA LYS A 5 1.05 16.73 -20.09
C LYS A 5 1.26 15.25 -20.42
N SER A 6 2.14 14.59 -19.68
CA SER A 6 2.35 13.15 -19.82
C SER A 6 1.00 12.47 -19.62
N LYS A 7 0.42 11.96 -20.71
CA LYS A 7 -0.83 11.20 -20.67
C LYS A 7 -0.58 10.00 -19.75
N LYS A 8 -1.51 9.69 -18.84
CA LYS A 8 -1.39 8.45 -18.05
C LYS A 8 -1.31 7.28 -19.03
N GLN A 9 -0.32 6.42 -18.84
CA GLN A 9 -0.04 5.29 -19.73
C GLN A 9 0.16 4.05 -18.88
N GLN A 10 -0.56 2.98 -19.21
CA GLN A 10 -0.34 1.69 -18.57
C GLN A 10 0.72 0.94 -19.37
N MET A 11 1.76 0.48 -18.68
CA MET A 11 2.86 -0.27 -19.25
C MET A 11 2.89 -1.65 -18.62
N GLU A 12 3.00 -2.67 -19.42
CA GLU A 12 3.30 -4.04 -19.00
C GLU A 12 4.81 -4.27 -19.06
N PHE A 13 5.36 -5.02 -18.11
CA PHE A 13 6.78 -5.38 -18.10
C PHE A 13 7.02 -6.73 -17.44
N SER A 14 8.04 -7.44 -17.93
CA SER A 14 8.47 -8.71 -17.32
C SER A 14 9.53 -8.49 -16.24
N ARG A 15 9.36 -9.12 -15.08
CA ARG A 15 10.28 -9.03 -13.93
C ARG A 15 10.50 -10.38 -13.23
N SER A 16 11.60 -10.50 -12.48
CA SER A 16 11.84 -11.64 -11.61
C SER A 16 10.92 -11.57 -10.38
N PRO A 17 10.27 -12.68 -9.97
CA PRO A 17 9.34 -12.69 -8.84
C PRO A 17 10.01 -12.51 -7.48
N LYS A 18 11.34 -12.71 -7.40
CA LYS A 18 12.04 -12.87 -6.12
C LYS A 18 12.06 -11.61 -5.27
N LEU A 19 12.27 -10.43 -5.87
CA LEU A 19 12.37 -9.18 -5.11
C LEU A 19 11.00 -8.79 -4.53
N SER A 20 9.96 -8.71 -5.36
CA SER A 20 8.58 -8.55 -4.90
C SER A 20 8.19 -9.59 -3.85
N GLY A 21 8.59 -10.85 -4.00
CA GLY A 21 8.35 -11.91 -3.02
C GLY A 21 8.99 -11.61 -1.66
N LYS A 22 10.29 -11.28 -1.64
CA LYS A 22 11.01 -10.90 -0.41
C LYS A 22 10.38 -9.69 0.27
N VAL A 23 10.07 -8.65 -0.50
CA VAL A 23 9.48 -7.42 0.06
C VAL A 23 8.12 -7.71 0.70
N ASN A 24 7.28 -8.53 0.03
CA ASN A 24 6.00 -8.94 0.58
C ASN A 24 6.15 -9.74 1.88
N VAL A 25 7.14 -10.62 2.00
CA VAL A 25 7.38 -11.39 3.24
C VAL A 25 7.96 -10.51 4.35
N CYS A 26 8.99 -9.72 4.04
CA CYS A 26 9.67 -8.85 5.00
C CYS A 26 8.75 -7.80 5.62
N LEU A 27 7.70 -7.36 4.91
CA LEU A 27 6.74 -6.39 5.42
C LEU A 27 5.43 -7.04 5.85
N GLY A 28 4.99 -8.09 5.17
CA GLY A 28 3.79 -8.83 5.54
C GLY A 28 3.91 -9.49 6.92
N LEU A 29 5.05 -10.11 7.25
CA LEU A 29 5.22 -10.77 8.55
C LEU A 29 5.13 -9.81 9.75
N PRO A 30 5.89 -8.68 9.79
CA PRO A 30 5.72 -7.70 10.87
C PRO A 30 4.33 -7.09 10.92
N LEU A 31 3.70 -6.81 9.78
CA LEU A 31 2.35 -6.25 9.75
C LEU A 31 1.30 -7.25 10.26
N THR A 32 1.43 -8.53 9.94
CA THR A 32 0.60 -9.60 10.51
C THR A 32 0.79 -9.72 12.02
N ALA A 33 2.04 -9.65 12.51
CA ALA A 33 2.31 -9.67 13.95
C ALA A 33 1.69 -8.46 14.66
N LEU A 34 1.82 -7.25 14.10
CA LEU A 34 1.19 -6.04 14.62
C LEU A 34 -0.34 -6.13 14.62
N TRP A 35 -0.92 -6.74 13.58
CA TRP A 35 -2.35 -6.97 13.49
C TRP A 35 -2.85 -7.92 14.59
N LEU A 36 -2.13 -9.03 14.82
CA LEU A 36 -2.45 -9.98 15.89
C LEU A 36 -2.34 -9.33 17.28
N LEU A 37 -1.28 -8.56 17.52
CA LEU A 37 -1.10 -7.80 18.78
C LEU A 37 -2.24 -6.80 19.01
N ARG A 38 -2.71 -6.14 17.94
CA ARG A 38 -3.87 -5.25 18.01
C ARG A 38 -5.13 -6.02 18.41
N CYS A 39 -5.50 -7.09 17.71
CA CYS A 39 -6.72 -7.82 18.06
C CYS A 39 -6.66 -8.54 19.40
N TRP A 40 -5.48 -8.88 19.88
CA TRP A 40 -5.32 -9.31 21.26
C TRP A 40 -5.63 -8.18 22.27
N LYS A 41 -5.28 -6.92 21.99
CA LYS A 41 -5.50 -5.80 22.91
C LYS A 41 -6.93 -5.25 22.95
N ILE A 42 -7.62 -5.22 21.81
CA ILE A 42 -8.93 -4.56 21.70
C ILE A 42 -10.06 -5.52 21.28
N ASP A 43 -9.81 -6.82 21.37
CA ASP A 43 -10.77 -7.89 21.05
C ASP A 43 -11.45 -7.75 19.68
N CYS A 44 -10.67 -7.39 18.64
CA CYS A 44 -11.21 -7.09 17.31
C CYS A 44 -11.42 -8.29 16.38
N TRP A 45 -11.40 -9.52 16.92
CA TRP A 45 -11.40 -10.76 16.13
C TRP A 45 -12.65 -10.94 15.26
N TYR A 46 -13.79 -10.42 15.72
CA TYR A 46 -15.10 -10.62 15.08
C TYR A 46 -15.56 -9.43 14.22
N ASN A 47 -14.79 -8.35 14.17
CA ASN A 47 -15.14 -7.19 13.36
C ASN A 47 -14.90 -7.50 11.87
N GLY A 48 -15.96 -7.50 11.06
CA GLY A 48 -15.90 -7.90 9.64
C GLY A 48 -14.86 -7.12 8.81
N THR A 49 -14.70 -5.82 9.08
CA THR A 49 -13.67 -4.99 8.41
C THR A 49 -12.25 -5.40 8.81
N THR A 50 -12.07 -5.87 10.04
CA THR A 50 -10.80 -6.32 10.59
C THR A 50 -10.42 -7.70 10.03
N ILE A 51 -11.38 -8.60 9.85
CA ILE A 51 -11.19 -9.92 9.20
C ILE A 51 -10.68 -9.76 7.76
N LEU A 52 -11.26 -8.84 6.97
CA LEU A 52 -10.81 -8.57 5.60
C LEU A 52 -9.33 -8.15 5.54
N SER A 53 -8.90 -7.29 6.47
CA SER A 53 -7.50 -6.85 6.53
C SER A 53 -6.53 -8.00 6.85
N TYR A 54 -6.95 -8.97 7.68
CA TYR A 54 -6.18 -10.17 7.97
C TYR A 54 -6.03 -11.08 6.75
N ILE A 55 -7.11 -11.28 5.99
CA ILE A 55 -7.08 -12.07 4.75
C ILE A 55 -6.10 -11.43 3.76
N VAL A 56 -6.12 -10.10 3.61
CA VAL A 56 -5.18 -9.38 2.73
C VAL A 56 -3.73 -9.60 3.18
N LEU A 57 -3.46 -9.57 4.49
CA LEU A 57 -2.13 -9.84 5.05
C LEU A 57 -1.66 -11.27 4.79
N LEU A 58 -2.53 -12.26 4.99
CA LEU A 58 -2.23 -13.65 4.68
C LEU A 58 -1.96 -13.85 3.19
N LEU A 59 -2.75 -13.22 2.31
CA LEU A 59 -2.51 -13.25 0.88
C LEU A 59 -1.18 -12.58 0.51
N MET A 60 -0.83 -11.46 1.14
CA MET A 60 0.45 -10.78 0.93
C MET A 60 1.63 -11.69 1.30
N VAL A 61 1.59 -12.29 2.50
CA VAL A 61 2.64 -13.21 2.97
C VAL A 61 2.69 -14.48 2.12
N GLY A 62 1.55 -15.12 1.87
CA GLY A 62 1.45 -16.35 1.09
C GLY A 62 1.92 -16.17 -0.36
N THR A 63 1.45 -15.12 -1.04
CA THR A 63 1.95 -14.78 -2.38
C THR A 63 3.42 -14.37 -2.37
N GLY A 64 3.89 -13.73 -1.29
CA GLY A 64 5.29 -13.39 -1.08
C GLY A 64 6.18 -14.63 -1.00
N ILE A 65 5.82 -15.58 -0.15
CA ILE A 65 6.52 -16.88 0.01
C ILE A 65 6.50 -17.65 -1.31
N TYR A 66 5.34 -17.75 -1.96
CA TYR A 66 5.21 -18.42 -3.25
C TYR A 66 6.14 -17.81 -4.30
N ARG A 67 6.17 -16.48 -4.43
CA ARG A 67 7.02 -15.76 -5.37
C ARG A 67 8.51 -15.85 -5.03
N TRP A 68 8.85 -15.89 -3.75
CA TRP A 68 10.24 -15.94 -3.29
C TRP A 68 10.83 -17.35 -3.38
N ALA A 69 10.14 -18.36 -2.86
CA ALA A 69 10.66 -19.71 -2.68
C ALA A 69 10.30 -20.68 -3.82
N PHE A 70 9.10 -20.56 -4.38
CA PHE A 70 8.56 -21.60 -5.28
C PHE A 70 8.49 -21.18 -6.74
N ARG A 71 8.23 -19.91 -7.04
CA ARG A 71 8.05 -19.45 -8.43
C ARG A 71 9.38 -19.31 -9.16
N LYS A 72 9.51 -20.09 -10.23
CA LYS A 72 10.60 -20.00 -11.23
C LYS A 72 10.03 -19.35 -12.49
N GLY A 73 10.78 -18.42 -13.10
CA GLY A 73 10.37 -17.70 -14.31
C GLY A 73 9.84 -16.28 -14.07
N ALA A 74 9.82 -15.48 -15.13
CA ALA A 74 9.40 -14.08 -15.08
C ALA A 74 7.89 -13.92 -14.87
N ILE A 75 7.48 -12.83 -14.22
CA ILE A 75 6.08 -12.40 -14.08
C ILE A 75 5.89 -11.17 -14.95
N SER A 76 4.77 -11.12 -15.66
CA SER A 76 4.29 -9.90 -16.28
C SER A 76 3.51 -9.08 -15.26
N ASP A 77 3.89 -7.83 -15.06
CA ASP A 77 3.18 -6.89 -14.19
C ASP A 77 2.87 -5.59 -14.94
N THR A 78 1.87 -4.86 -14.45
CA THR A 78 1.47 -3.59 -15.06
C THR A 78 1.76 -2.42 -14.14
N VAL A 79 2.16 -1.30 -14.71
CA VAL A 79 2.43 -0.05 -13.97
C VAL A 79 1.83 1.13 -14.71
N THR A 80 1.24 2.07 -13.96
CA THR A 80 0.71 3.31 -14.53
C THR A 80 1.74 4.43 -14.48
N LEU A 81 2.20 4.87 -15.64
CA LEU A 81 3.08 6.01 -15.84
C LEU A 81 2.30 7.32 -16.04
N GLY A 82 3.00 8.46 -15.97
CA GLY A 82 2.41 9.81 -16.14
C GLY A 82 1.62 10.34 -14.95
N GLY A 83 1.32 9.50 -13.96
CA GLY A 83 0.66 9.91 -12.71
C GLY A 83 1.51 10.82 -11.82
N PHE A 84 0.88 11.37 -10.77
CA PHE A 84 1.59 12.12 -9.72
C PHE A 84 2.63 11.23 -9.02
N SER A 85 2.23 10.01 -8.63
CA SER A 85 3.11 9.02 -8.01
C SER A 85 4.35 8.71 -8.86
N ASN A 86 4.19 8.53 -10.17
CA ASN A 86 5.34 8.29 -11.06
C ASN A 86 6.27 9.52 -11.11
N ARG A 87 5.71 10.72 -11.31
CA ARG A 87 6.50 11.97 -11.33
C ARG A 87 7.28 12.19 -10.02
N MET A 88 6.64 11.86 -8.91
CA MET A 88 7.24 11.97 -7.59
C MET A 88 8.34 10.92 -7.39
N TYR A 89 8.11 9.67 -7.82
CA TYR A 89 9.12 8.62 -7.78
C TYR A 89 10.37 9.02 -8.58
N LEU A 90 10.19 9.56 -9.78
CA LEU A 90 11.29 10.01 -10.64
C LEU A 90 12.09 11.18 -10.07
N ARG A 91 11.41 12.15 -9.44
CA ARG A 91 12.06 13.38 -8.95
C ARG A 91 12.64 13.22 -7.55
N TYR A 92 11.94 12.50 -6.67
CA TYR A 92 12.28 12.40 -5.24
C TYR A 92 12.13 10.96 -4.75
N ARG A 93 12.89 10.04 -5.35
CA ARG A 93 12.81 8.60 -5.09
C ARG A 93 12.88 8.24 -3.59
N GLN A 94 13.77 8.87 -2.83
CA GLN A 94 13.93 8.61 -1.40
C GLN A 94 12.73 9.11 -0.57
N LEU A 95 12.12 10.23 -0.97
CA LEU A 95 10.97 10.82 -0.27
C LEU A 95 9.64 10.18 -0.65
N TYR A 96 9.60 9.34 -1.68
CA TYR A 96 8.37 8.69 -2.14
C TYR A 96 7.68 7.90 -1.02
N MET A 97 8.43 7.06 -0.30
CA MET A 97 7.87 6.28 0.82
C MET A 97 7.38 7.18 1.96
N PRO A 98 8.21 8.03 2.61
CA PRO A 98 7.76 8.79 3.78
C PRO A 98 6.60 9.72 3.45
N VAL A 99 6.61 10.38 2.29
CA VAL A 99 5.50 11.26 1.91
C VAL A 99 4.25 10.47 1.51
N GLY A 100 4.40 9.31 0.86
CA GLY A 100 3.27 8.42 0.56
C GLY A 100 2.59 7.91 1.84
N ILE A 101 3.40 7.55 2.85
CA ILE A 101 2.92 7.13 4.17
C ILE A 101 2.24 8.30 4.89
N ALA A 102 2.85 9.48 4.92
CA ALA A 102 2.29 10.67 5.55
C ALA A 102 0.97 11.11 4.90
N ALA A 103 0.90 11.11 3.57
CA ALA A 103 -0.32 11.44 2.83
C ALA A 103 -1.44 10.43 3.12
N GLY A 104 -1.11 9.14 3.18
CA GLY A 104 -2.07 8.11 3.55
C GLY A 104 -2.50 8.20 5.02
N PHE A 105 -1.61 8.60 5.92
CA PHE A 105 -1.95 8.86 7.32
C PHE A 105 -2.91 10.03 7.45
N LEU A 106 -2.64 11.14 6.76
CA LEU A 106 -3.53 12.30 6.73
C LEU A 106 -4.91 11.93 6.18
N LEU A 107 -4.96 11.08 5.14
CA LEU A 107 -6.23 10.63 4.57
C LEU A 107 -7.04 9.82 5.58
N ILE A 108 -6.42 8.87 6.29
CA ILE A 108 -7.09 8.09 7.33
C ILE A 108 -7.53 9.00 8.47
N PHE A 109 -6.66 9.90 8.94
CA PHE A 109 -6.97 10.84 10.01
C PHE A 109 -8.19 11.71 9.67
N VAL A 110 -8.21 12.32 8.47
CA VAL A 110 -9.34 13.13 8.00
C VAL A 110 -10.60 12.28 7.87
N PHE A 111 -10.49 11.06 7.34
CA PHE A 111 -11.62 10.15 7.21
C PHE A 111 -12.21 9.78 8.58
N THR A 112 -11.38 9.42 9.55
CA THR A 112 -11.80 9.14 10.93
C THR A 112 -12.44 10.36 11.57
N ALA A 113 -11.84 11.55 11.45
CA ALA A 113 -12.40 12.78 11.98
C ALA A 113 -13.77 13.14 11.36
N LEU A 114 -13.95 12.90 10.06
CA LEU A 114 -15.23 13.08 9.39
C LEU A 114 -16.29 12.10 9.89
N LEU A 115 -15.94 10.82 10.10
CA LEU A 115 -16.87 9.84 10.67
C LEU A 115 -17.29 10.23 12.09
N THR A 116 -16.34 10.57 12.96
CA THR A 116 -16.64 11.04 14.32
C THR A 116 -17.52 12.29 14.30
N PHE A 117 -17.26 13.22 13.38
CA PHE A 117 -18.08 14.42 13.23
C PHE A 117 -19.52 14.12 12.76
N ILE A 118 -19.71 13.12 11.89
CA ILE A 118 -21.04 12.71 11.42
C ILE A 118 -21.82 12.01 12.53
N ASP A 119 -21.16 11.12 13.29
CA ASP A 119 -21.82 10.31 14.31
C ASP A 119 -22.12 11.11 15.58
N ASP A 120 -21.11 11.85 16.08
CA ASP A 120 -21.14 12.47 17.41
C ASP A 120 -21.16 14.02 17.35
N GLY A 121 -21.17 14.63 16.16
CA GLY A 121 -21.16 16.09 15.97
C GLY A 121 -19.83 16.76 16.34
N ILE A 122 -19.80 18.10 16.45
CA ILE A 122 -18.61 18.85 16.90
C ILE A 122 -18.24 18.48 18.35
N ASP A 123 -19.21 18.21 19.20
CA ASP A 123 -18.98 17.91 20.62
C ASP A 123 -18.29 16.54 20.82
N GLY A 124 -18.42 15.64 19.84
CA GLY A 124 -17.73 14.35 19.81
C GLY A 124 -16.26 14.39 19.36
N LEU A 125 -15.78 15.51 18.82
CA LEU A 125 -14.39 15.69 18.32
C LEU A 125 -13.37 15.89 19.46
N THR A 126 -13.42 15.04 20.47
CA THR A 126 -12.42 15.00 21.54
C THR A 126 -11.21 14.17 21.12
N ILE A 127 -10.03 14.51 21.68
CA ILE A 127 -8.78 13.77 21.41
C ILE A 127 -8.91 12.29 21.78
N GLN A 128 -9.62 11.99 22.86
CA GLN A 128 -9.82 10.63 23.34
C GLN A 128 -10.67 9.81 22.36
N ARG A 129 -11.80 10.37 21.91
CA ARG A 129 -12.69 9.72 20.94
C ARG A 129 -12.00 9.50 19.59
N LEU A 130 -11.29 10.51 19.10
CA LEU A 130 -10.46 10.39 17.88
C LEU A 130 -9.39 9.32 18.03
N SER A 131 -8.74 9.20 19.19
CA SER A 131 -7.73 8.17 19.44
C SER A 131 -8.34 6.76 19.43
N GLU A 132 -9.51 6.58 20.02
CA GLU A 132 -10.24 5.30 20.03
C GLU A 132 -10.65 4.92 18.60
N GLU A 133 -11.24 5.84 17.84
CA GLU A 133 -11.63 5.60 16.46
C GLU A 133 -10.42 5.36 15.55
N LEU A 134 -9.33 6.09 15.74
CA LEU A 134 -8.09 5.86 14.99
C LEU A 134 -7.49 4.48 15.30
N ALA A 135 -7.61 4.00 16.54
CA ALA A 135 -7.23 2.64 16.91
C ALA A 135 -8.15 1.61 16.26
N THR A 136 -9.46 1.89 16.15
CA THR A 136 -10.46 1.07 15.46
C THR A 136 -10.21 0.99 13.94
N PHE A 137 -9.87 2.10 13.30
CA PHE A 137 -9.50 2.18 11.89
C PHE A 137 -8.00 1.92 11.65
N GLY A 138 -7.26 1.55 12.69
CA GLY A 138 -5.81 1.32 12.67
C GLY A 138 -5.37 0.33 11.59
N TRP A 139 -6.23 -0.62 11.23
CA TRP A 139 -5.97 -1.60 10.17
C TRP A 139 -5.88 -0.96 8.77
N MET A 140 -6.53 0.18 8.52
CA MET A 140 -6.44 0.89 7.24
C MET A 140 -5.01 1.38 6.96
N PHE A 141 -4.24 1.68 8.01
CA PHE A 141 -2.82 2.04 7.88
C PHE A 141 -2.02 0.92 7.23
N ILE A 142 -2.33 -0.34 7.55
CA ILE A 142 -1.66 -1.50 6.97
C ILE A 142 -1.87 -1.53 5.45
N LEU A 143 -3.09 -1.26 4.99
CA LEU A 143 -3.40 -1.20 3.55
C LEU A 143 -2.71 -0.03 2.85
N VAL A 144 -2.65 1.13 3.50
CA VAL A 144 -1.92 2.30 2.98
C VAL A 144 -0.44 1.99 2.85
N LEU A 145 0.18 1.43 3.89
CA LEU A 145 1.59 1.02 3.88
C LEU A 145 1.85 0.04 2.74
N TYR A 146 1.01 -0.98 2.61
CA TYR A 146 1.12 -1.96 1.53
C TYR A 146 1.01 -1.31 0.15
N LYS A 147 0.03 -0.42 -0.05
CA LYS A 147 -0.17 0.28 -1.33
C LYS A 147 1.03 1.14 -1.72
N VAL A 148 1.56 1.94 -0.79
CA VAL A 148 2.71 2.82 -1.02
C VAL A 148 3.94 2.01 -1.38
N LEU A 149 4.21 0.96 -0.60
CA LEU A 149 5.31 0.04 -0.82
C LEU A 149 5.21 -0.67 -2.16
N LYS A 150 4.05 -1.29 -2.45
CA LYS A 150 3.81 -2.03 -3.68
C LYS A 150 4.05 -1.13 -4.89
N SER A 151 3.50 0.08 -4.85
CA SER A 151 3.71 1.09 -5.89
C SER A 151 5.18 1.48 -6.04
N TYR A 152 5.92 1.65 -4.94
CA TYR A 152 7.36 1.94 -5.00
C TYR A 152 8.16 0.79 -5.64
N VAL A 153 7.89 -0.45 -5.25
CA VAL A 153 8.54 -1.65 -5.79
C VAL A 153 8.22 -1.81 -7.28
N ASP A 154 6.97 -1.56 -7.67
CA ASP A 154 6.55 -1.67 -9.07
C ASP A 154 7.24 -0.63 -9.95
N PHE A 155 7.38 0.62 -9.49
CA PHE A 155 8.21 1.60 -10.21
C PHE A 155 9.67 1.18 -10.24
N TYR A 156 10.23 0.72 -9.12
CA TYR A 156 11.62 0.29 -9.05
C TYR A 156 11.95 -0.85 -10.01
N GLU A 157 11.11 -1.88 -10.05
CA GLU A 157 11.30 -3.02 -10.93
C GLU A 157 11.00 -2.66 -12.39
N TYR A 158 10.05 -1.76 -12.66
CA TYR A 158 9.81 -1.26 -14.01
C TYR A 158 11.02 -0.53 -14.59
N TYR A 159 11.64 0.38 -13.83
CA TYR A 159 12.81 1.13 -14.33
C TYR A 159 14.07 0.27 -14.47
N ARG A 160 14.13 -0.87 -13.78
CA ARG A 160 15.25 -1.83 -13.85
C ARG A 160 15.01 -2.98 -14.82
N SER A 161 13.79 -3.15 -15.33
CA SER A 161 13.48 -4.19 -16.32
C SER A 161 14.10 -3.87 -17.69
N PRO A 162 14.42 -4.89 -18.52
CA PRO A 162 14.90 -4.66 -19.88
C PRO A 162 13.90 -3.87 -20.71
N GLU A 163 14.34 -2.92 -21.53
CA GLU A 163 13.42 -2.12 -22.37
C GLU A 163 12.63 -2.99 -23.35
N ALA A 164 13.23 -4.06 -23.85
CA ALA A 164 12.61 -5.04 -24.74
C ALA A 164 11.41 -5.77 -24.09
N SER A 165 11.31 -5.83 -22.76
CA SER A 165 10.17 -6.45 -22.08
C SER A 165 9.02 -5.49 -21.80
N ARG A 166 9.19 -4.18 -22.08
CA ARG A 166 8.20 -3.14 -21.77
C ARG A 166 7.25 -2.94 -22.95
N LYS A 167 5.96 -3.12 -22.71
CA LYS A 167 4.90 -2.96 -23.73
C LYS A 167 3.86 -1.96 -23.23
N LYS A 168 3.32 -1.15 -24.14
CA LYS A 168 2.12 -0.36 -23.83
C LYS A 168 0.92 -1.28 -23.81
N VAL A 169 0.06 -1.10 -22.81
CA VAL A 169 -1.27 -1.69 -22.79
C VAL A 169 -2.19 -0.64 -23.39
N ASP A 170 -2.81 -0.96 -24.53
CA ASP A 170 -3.76 -0.09 -25.24
C ASP A 170 -5.13 -0.04 -24.53
#